data_AF-A0AAD3CL71-F1
#
_entry.id   AF-A0AAD3CL71-F1
#
_cell.length_a   1.000
_cell.length_b   1.000
_cell.length_c   1.000
_cell.angle_alpha   90.00
_cell.angle_beta   90.00
_cell.angle_gamma   90.00
#
_symmetry.space_group_name_H-M   'P 1'
#
loop_
_entity.id
_entity.type
_entity.pdbx_description
1 polymer ?
#
loop_
_entity_poly.entity_id
_entity_poly.type
_entity_poly.pdbx_seq_one_letter_code
_entity_poly.pdbx_strand_id
1 'polypeptide(L)'
;MLAARSFSRISTNVASRAKTVNRRLLSTEKEPLKDATKQAKEAVTDAKAKAKTEDSSWWSSAEWWGRMGAIAGWGMSGSAIYDAQFQGPELVSLNMTTVLIVYSSLFARWAFVVKPQNLLLASCHVTNVAAQLNQLRRGLEYKIEQGHKDEVDKFVQTAAAGAVGGAACLLGGPVVRNKLTAANLGILTTIAAAEAGPFTVHFWAPMSKWLISGASFMDLHRDTDKISIAQYSALTLTGAFFSRYSLLVTPVNYTLCSVNVALFGSSAWHLGRKINADFIEKKDP
;
A
#
# COMPACT_ATOMS: atom_id res chain seq x y z
N MET A 1 -22.35 19.51 78.59
CA MET A 1 -21.20 18.86 77.93
C MET A 1 -21.44 17.41 77.47
N LEU A 2 -22.31 16.62 78.13
CA LEU A 2 -22.59 15.22 77.72
C LEU A 2 -23.45 15.07 76.43
N ALA A 3 -24.44 15.93 76.20
CA ALA A 3 -25.32 15.84 75.03
C ALA A 3 -24.58 16.08 73.69
N ALA A 4 -23.61 17.00 73.66
CA ALA A 4 -22.81 17.29 72.47
C ALA A 4 -21.87 16.14 72.07
N ARG A 5 -21.36 15.38 73.05
CA ARG A 5 -20.51 14.19 72.81
C ARG A 5 -21.31 13.00 72.28
N SER A 6 -22.58 12.87 72.67
CA SER A 6 -23.49 11.83 72.18
C SER A 6 -23.89 12.08 70.71
N PHE A 7 -24.26 13.32 70.37
CA PHE A 7 -24.60 13.70 68.99
C PHE A 7 -23.40 13.56 68.03
N SER A 8 -22.19 13.94 68.48
CA SER A 8 -20.97 13.75 67.70
C SER A 8 -20.66 12.28 67.41
N ARG A 9 -20.84 11.36 68.37
CA ARG A 9 -20.66 9.91 68.16
C ARG A 9 -21.71 9.29 67.26
N ILE A 10 -22.96 9.76 67.32
CA ILE A 10 -24.04 9.27 66.46
C ILE A 10 -23.79 9.72 65.01
N SER A 11 -23.40 10.98 64.80
CA SER A 11 -23.08 11.52 63.47
C SER A 11 -21.89 10.81 62.81
N THR A 12 -20.81 10.54 63.56
CA THR A 12 -19.63 9.81 63.03
C THR A 12 -19.94 8.35 62.71
N ASN A 13 -20.78 7.68 63.49
CA ASN A 13 -21.23 6.31 63.22
C ASN A 13 -22.13 6.21 61.98
N VAL A 14 -22.99 7.21 61.72
CA VAL A 14 -23.83 7.22 60.51
C VAL A 14 -22.98 7.47 59.26
N ALA A 15 -22.03 8.40 59.31
CA ALA A 15 -21.12 8.68 58.19
C ALA A 15 -20.21 7.49 57.85
N SER A 16 -19.68 6.77 58.85
CA SER A 16 -18.85 5.59 58.60
C SER A 16 -19.65 4.43 58.00
N ARG A 17 -20.91 4.25 58.44
CA ARG A 17 -21.82 3.23 57.93
C ARG A 17 -22.27 3.54 56.50
N ALA A 18 -22.57 4.80 56.19
CA ALA A 18 -22.88 5.25 54.84
C ALA A 18 -21.69 5.05 53.88
N LYS A 19 -20.47 5.35 54.31
CA LYS A 19 -19.25 5.14 53.50
C LYS A 19 -18.98 3.65 53.25
N THR A 20 -19.26 2.80 54.23
CA THR A 20 -19.11 1.33 54.13
C THR A 20 -20.16 0.72 53.21
N VAL A 21 -21.43 1.15 53.31
CA VAL A 21 -22.51 0.71 52.41
C VAL A 21 -22.22 1.15 50.97
N ASN A 22 -21.81 2.41 50.75
CA ASN A 22 -21.51 2.92 49.41
C ASN A 22 -20.30 2.19 48.78
N ARG A 23 -19.26 1.90 49.56
CA ARG A 23 -18.13 1.08 49.08
C ARG A 23 -18.57 -0.34 48.73
N ARG A 24 -19.46 -0.94 49.51
CA ARG A 24 -19.97 -2.29 49.26
C ARG A 24 -20.84 -2.32 47.99
N LEU A 25 -21.73 -1.35 47.79
CA LEU A 25 -22.53 -1.20 46.57
C LEU A 25 -21.65 -1.02 45.33
N LEU A 26 -20.63 -0.15 45.40
CA LEU A 26 -19.66 0.05 44.32
C LEU A 26 -18.82 -1.20 44.01
N SER A 27 -18.55 -2.07 44.99
CA SER A 27 -17.88 -3.35 44.72
C SER A 27 -18.83 -4.36 44.08
N THR A 28 -20.09 -4.42 44.53
CA THR A 28 -21.10 -5.34 43.99
C THR A 28 -21.47 -5.00 42.54
N GLU A 29 -21.39 -3.74 42.14
CA GLU A 29 -21.66 -3.30 40.76
C GLU A 29 -20.45 -3.47 39.82
N LYS A 30 -19.22 -3.43 40.36
CA LYS A 30 -17.98 -3.57 39.57
C LYS A 30 -17.62 -5.00 39.21
N GLU A 31 -17.98 -5.97 40.05
CA GLU A 31 -17.79 -7.40 39.79
C GLU A 31 -18.50 -7.84 38.48
N PRO A 32 -19.83 -7.65 38.30
CA PRO A 32 -20.52 -8.08 37.09
C PRO A 32 -20.06 -7.31 35.84
N LEU A 33 -19.59 -6.06 35.99
CA LEU A 33 -19.06 -5.28 34.87
C LEU A 33 -17.71 -5.83 34.36
N LYS A 34 -16.85 -6.30 35.27
CA LYS A 34 -15.58 -6.94 34.91
C LYS A 34 -15.82 -8.28 34.22
N ASP A 35 -16.77 -9.06 34.72
CA ASP A 35 -17.13 -10.35 34.14
C ASP A 35 -17.76 -10.18 32.77
N ALA A 36 -18.66 -9.21 32.59
CA ALA A 36 -19.22 -8.86 31.28
C ALA A 36 -18.14 -8.36 30.30
N THR A 37 -17.17 -7.59 30.77
CA THR A 37 -16.05 -7.13 29.93
C THR A 37 -15.13 -8.28 29.53
N LYS A 38 -14.91 -9.25 30.43
CA LYS A 38 -14.11 -10.45 30.16
C LYS A 38 -14.83 -11.35 29.16
N GLN A 39 -16.12 -11.62 29.37
CA GLN A 39 -16.95 -12.41 28.45
C GLN A 39 -17.08 -11.74 27.08
N ALA A 40 -17.19 -10.41 27.01
CA ALA A 40 -17.19 -9.69 25.73
C ALA A 40 -15.83 -9.80 25.02
N LYS A 41 -14.71 -9.74 25.75
CA LYS A 41 -13.38 -9.95 25.18
C LYS A 41 -13.19 -11.38 24.69
N GLU A 42 -13.62 -12.38 25.45
CA GLU A 42 -13.57 -13.80 25.07
C GLU A 42 -14.47 -14.06 23.86
N ALA A 43 -15.71 -13.58 23.86
CA ALA A 43 -16.62 -13.68 22.72
C ALA A 43 -16.10 -12.99 21.45
N VAL A 44 -15.44 -11.83 21.58
CA VAL A 44 -14.76 -11.16 20.44
C VAL A 44 -13.55 -11.96 19.96
N THR A 45 -12.83 -12.61 20.87
CA THR A 45 -11.66 -13.44 20.54
C THR A 45 -12.11 -14.73 19.86
N ASP A 46 -13.18 -15.36 20.35
CA ASP A 46 -13.78 -16.57 19.79
C ASP A 46 -14.49 -16.28 18.47
N ALA A 47 -15.15 -15.12 18.33
CA ALA A 47 -15.72 -14.68 17.05
C ALA A 47 -14.62 -14.40 16.01
N LYS A 48 -13.49 -13.81 16.43
CA LYS A 48 -12.31 -13.65 15.55
C LYS A 48 -11.67 -14.99 15.20
N ALA A 49 -11.63 -15.94 16.13
CA ALA A 49 -11.12 -17.28 15.88
C ALA A 49 -12.03 -18.04 14.92
N LYS A 50 -13.36 -17.99 15.12
CA LYS A 50 -14.36 -18.58 14.21
C LYS A 50 -14.34 -17.95 12.82
N ALA A 51 -14.28 -16.62 12.73
CA ALA A 51 -14.16 -15.92 11.44
C ALA A 51 -12.87 -16.28 10.68
N LYS A 52 -11.81 -16.70 11.39
CA LYS A 52 -10.57 -17.19 10.79
C LYS A 52 -10.68 -18.65 10.30
N THR A 53 -11.60 -19.43 10.86
CA THR A 53 -11.76 -20.86 10.56
C THR A 53 -12.87 -21.17 9.57
N GLU A 54 -13.89 -20.32 9.43
CA GLU A 54 -15.16 -20.73 8.78
C GLU A 54 -15.25 -20.51 7.25
N ASP A 55 -14.22 -19.99 6.55
CA ASP A 55 -14.20 -20.04 5.07
C ASP A 55 -12.81 -19.83 4.43
N SER A 56 -11.80 -20.61 4.85
CA SER A 56 -10.39 -20.42 4.41
C SER A 56 -10.06 -20.97 3.01
N SER A 57 -10.96 -20.81 2.03
CA SER A 57 -10.61 -21.07 0.64
C SER A 57 -9.53 -20.09 0.17
N TRP A 58 -8.43 -20.60 -0.38
CA TRP A 58 -7.34 -19.81 -0.95
C TRP A 58 -7.85 -18.75 -1.94
N TRP A 59 -8.96 -19.04 -2.64
CA TRP A 59 -9.61 -18.17 -3.61
C TRP A 59 -10.12 -16.84 -3.02
N SER A 60 -10.54 -16.84 -1.76
CA SER A 60 -11.06 -15.66 -1.05
C SER A 60 -10.00 -14.98 -0.19
N SER A 61 -8.79 -15.53 -0.11
CA SER A 61 -7.72 -15.01 0.75
C SER A 61 -6.92 -13.89 0.08
N ALA A 62 -7.12 -12.65 0.54
CA ALA A 62 -6.30 -11.52 0.14
C ALA A 62 -4.80 -11.76 0.41
N GLU A 63 -4.45 -12.42 1.52
CA GLU A 63 -3.07 -12.73 1.85
C GLU A 63 -2.44 -13.68 0.82
N TRP A 64 -3.17 -14.71 0.40
CA TRP A 64 -2.68 -15.66 -0.60
C TRP A 64 -2.44 -14.98 -1.95
N TRP A 65 -3.46 -14.27 -2.47
CA TRP A 65 -3.37 -13.57 -3.76
C TRP A 65 -2.28 -12.50 -3.75
N GLY A 66 -2.17 -11.74 -2.66
CA GLY A 66 -1.16 -10.71 -2.50
C GLY A 66 0.25 -11.26 -2.41
N ARG A 67 0.46 -12.39 -1.72
CA ARG A 67 1.77 -13.05 -1.63
C ARG A 67 2.21 -13.63 -2.98
N MET A 68 1.31 -14.29 -3.70
CA MET A 68 1.62 -14.85 -5.03
C MET A 68 1.94 -13.75 -6.04
N GLY A 69 1.16 -12.65 -6.04
CA GLY A 69 1.47 -11.48 -6.85
C GLY A 69 2.83 -10.88 -6.53
N ALA A 70 3.17 -10.77 -5.25
CA ALA A 70 4.47 -10.26 -4.83
C ALA A 70 5.63 -11.18 -5.25
N ILE A 71 5.49 -12.50 -5.12
CA ILE A 71 6.48 -13.48 -5.59
C ILE A 71 6.70 -13.36 -7.10
N ALA A 72 5.63 -13.29 -7.90
CA ALA A 72 5.74 -13.08 -9.34
C ALA A 72 6.48 -11.76 -9.66
N GLY A 73 6.26 -10.73 -8.84
CA GLY A 73 6.90 -9.42 -9.00
C GLY A 73 8.37 -9.35 -8.57
N TRP A 74 8.87 -10.30 -7.77
CA TRP A 74 10.24 -10.27 -7.26
C TRP A 74 11.31 -10.40 -8.34
N GLY A 75 10.98 -11.00 -9.49
CA GLY A 75 11.88 -11.04 -10.66
C GLY A 75 12.27 -9.63 -11.15
N MET A 76 11.35 -8.66 -11.08
CA MET A 76 11.64 -7.27 -11.45
C MET A 76 12.58 -6.59 -10.44
N SER A 77 12.44 -6.89 -9.15
CA SER A 77 13.40 -6.40 -8.14
C SER A 77 14.80 -6.96 -8.37
N GLY A 78 14.90 -8.24 -8.73
CA GLY A 78 16.16 -8.86 -9.14
C GLY A 78 16.80 -8.14 -10.33
N SER A 79 16.01 -7.81 -11.35
CA SER A 79 16.48 -7.02 -12.51
C SER A 79 16.99 -5.64 -12.09
N ALA A 80 16.25 -4.92 -11.23
CA ALA A 80 16.67 -3.60 -10.77
C ALA A 80 17.98 -3.66 -9.96
N ILE A 81 18.18 -4.68 -9.13
CA ILE A 81 19.45 -4.90 -8.43
C ILE A 81 20.57 -5.21 -9.43
N TYR A 82 20.30 -6.08 -10.41
CA TYR A 82 21.28 -6.44 -11.43
C TYR A 82 21.74 -5.21 -12.21
N ASP A 83 20.81 -4.36 -12.64
CA ASP A 83 21.12 -3.11 -13.34
C ASP A 83 21.91 -2.15 -12.43
N ALA A 84 21.50 -2.06 -11.16
CA ALA A 84 22.19 -1.28 -10.14
C ALA A 84 23.65 -1.70 -9.89
N GLN A 85 23.98 -2.98 -10.10
CA GLN A 85 25.29 -3.54 -9.80
C GLN A 85 26.19 -3.68 -11.02
N PHE A 86 25.64 -4.09 -12.16
CA PHE A 86 26.44 -4.60 -13.28
C PHE A 86 26.34 -3.77 -14.56
N GLN A 87 25.26 -3.02 -14.77
CA GLN A 87 25.10 -2.20 -15.97
C GLN A 87 25.82 -0.86 -15.81
N GLY A 88 26.36 -0.32 -16.90
CA GLY A 88 27.09 0.96 -16.93
C GLY A 88 26.20 2.17 -16.65
N PRO A 89 26.74 3.26 -16.06
CA PRO A 89 25.96 4.46 -15.72
C PRO A 89 25.40 5.22 -16.95
N GLU A 90 25.97 5.00 -18.14
CA GLU A 90 25.53 5.60 -19.41
C GLU A 90 24.14 5.14 -19.85
N LEU A 91 23.68 3.97 -19.38
CA LEU A 91 22.34 3.44 -19.67
C LEU A 91 21.27 4.04 -18.75
N VAL A 92 21.66 4.81 -17.73
CA VAL A 92 20.74 5.34 -16.72
C VAL A 92 20.01 6.59 -17.24
N SER A 93 18.69 6.47 -17.36
CA SER A 93 17.82 7.63 -17.60
C SER A 93 17.41 8.28 -16.28
N LEU A 94 17.95 9.48 -16.00
CA LEU A 94 17.63 10.23 -14.78
C LEU A 94 16.11 10.42 -14.56
N ASN A 95 15.39 10.77 -15.63
CA ASN A 95 13.94 10.97 -15.58
C ASN A 95 13.21 9.68 -15.20
N MET A 96 13.51 8.56 -15.86
CA MET A 96 12.84 7.29 -15.58
C MET A 96 13.18 6.79 -14.18
N THR A 97 14.44 6.87 -13.76
CA THR A 97 14.88 6.48 -12.43
C THR A 97 14.13 7.25 -11.33
N THR A 98 13.97 8.58 -11.47
CA THR A 98 13.20 9.37 -10.52
C THR A 98 11.71 9.01 -10.51
N VAL A 99 11.11 8.76 -11.69
CA VAL A 99 9.72 8.26 -11.77
C VAL A 99 9.57 6.93 -11.04
N LEU A 100 10.51 6.00 -11.21
CA LEU A 100 10.49 4.68 -10.56
C LEU A 100 10.71 4.77 -9.05
N ILE A 101 11.51 5.74 -8.57
CA ILE A 101 11.66 6.01 -7.13
C ILE A 101 10.32 6.44 -6.55
N VAL A 102 9.67 7.45 -7.13
CA VAL A 102 8.37 7.97 -6.65
C VAL A 102 7.29 6.89 -6.70
N TYR A 103 7.18 6.19 -7.83
CA TYR A 103 6.25 5.08 -8.02
C TYR A 103 6.43 4.01 -6.94
N SER A 104 7.66 3.54 -6.73
CA SER A 104 7.92 2.48 -5.76
C SER A 104 7.76 2.96 -4.31
N SER A 105 8.06 4.21 -3.99
CA SER A 105 7.75 4.77 -2.66
C SER A 105 6.24 4.81 -2.38
N LEU A 106 5.42 5.19 -3.36
CA LEU A 106 3.96 5.19 -3.23
C LEU A 106 3.43 3.76 -2.98
N PHE A 107 3.89 2.79 -3.76
CA PHE A 107 3.46 1.40 -3.60
C PHE A 107 4.01 0.73 -2.33
N ALA A 108 5.22 1.06 -1.88
CA ALA A 108 5.74 0.60 -0.60
C ALA A 108 4.85 1.09 0.55
N ARG A 109 4.47 2.38 0.53
CA ARG A 109 3.54 2.95 1.50
C ARG A 109 2.16 2.29 1.41
N TRP A 110 1.63 2.11 0.20
CA TRP A 110 0.36 1.43 -0.05
C TRP A 110 0.32 0.02 0.55
N ALA A 111 1.33 -0.80 0.23
CA ALA A 111 1.44 -2.18 0.68
C ALA A 111 1.59 -2.30 2.21
N PHE A 112 2.13 -1.27 2.84
CA PHE A 112 2.22 -1.18 4.30
C PHE A 112 0.90 -0.80 4.97
N VAL A 113 0.05 0.03 4.35
CA VAL A 113 -1.21 0.49 4.97
C VAL A 113 -2.42 -0.35 4.62
N VAL A 114 -2.44 -0.98 3.44
CA VAL A 114 -3.54 -1.81 2.97
C VAL A 114 -3.80 -2.97 3.95
N LYS A 115 -5.05 -3.42 4.05
CA LYS A 115 -5.43 -4.55 4.91
C LYS A 115 -5.96 -5.73 4.08
N PRO A 116 -5.50 -6.98 4.34
CA PRO A 116 -4.34 -7.33 5.16
C PRO A 116 -3.04 -6.77 4.56
N GLN A 117 -2.06 -6.50 5.43
CA GLN A 117 -0.79 -5.90 5.01
C GLN A 117 0.01 -6.86 4.13
N ASN A 118 0.66 -6.33 3.11
CA ASN A 118 1.50 -7.12 2.22
C ASN A 118 2.96 -6.67 2.31
N LEU A 119 3.65 -7.16 3.34
CA LEU A 119 5.05 -6.80 3.59
C LEU A 119 6.01 -7.31 2.52
N LEU A 120 5.65 -8.41 1.82
CA LEU A 120 6.45 -8.93 0.73
C LEU A 120 6.39 -8.03 -0.51
N LEU A 121 5.22 -7.45 -0.79
CA LEU A 121 5.08 -6.41 -1.80
C LEU A 121 5.81 -5.13 -1.37
N ALA A 122 5.68 -4.74 -0.09
CA ALA A 122 6.39 -3.57 0.43
C ALA A 122 7.91 -3.73 0.29
N SER A 123 8.48 -4.90 0.60
CA SER A 123 9.92 -5.15 0.49
C SER A 123 10.43 -5.18 -0.95
N CYS A 124 9.64 -5.69 -1.90
CA CYS A 124 9.92 -5.58 -3.34
C CYS A 124 10.08 -4.10 -3.74
N HIS A 125 9.14 -3.25 -3.36
CA HIS A 125 9.21 -1.83 -3.70
C HIS A 125 10.32 -1.07 -2.97
N VAL A 126 10.58 -1.36 -1.69
CA VAL A 126 11.70 -0.75 -0.94
C VAL A 126 13.03 -1.13 -1.56
N THR A 127 13.22 -2.39 -1.94
CA THR A 127 14.40 -2.86 -2.66
C THR A 127 14.56 -2.13 -3.99
N ASN A 128 13.48 -1.97 -4.76
CA ASN A 128 13.52 -1.20 -6.00
C ASN A 128 13.88 0.27 -5.76
N VAL A 129 13.36 0.92 -4.70
CA VAL A 129 13.74 2.30 -4.35
C VAL A 129 15.24 2.38 -4.07
N ALA A 130 15.80 1.44 -3.29
CA ALA A 130 17.23 1.43 -2.99
C ALA A 130 18.09 1.25 -4.25
N ALA A 131 17.73 0.30 -5.11
CA ALA A 131 18.41 0.07 -6.39
C ALA A 131 18.37 1.31 -7.29
N GLN A 132 17.20 1.94 -7.42
CA GLN A 132 17.01 3.14 -8.25
C GLN A 132 17.70 4.37 -7.65
N LEU A 133 17.78 4.52 -6.33
CA LEU A 133 18.57 5.59 -5.70
C LEU A 133 20.07 5.43 -5.99
N ASN A 134 20.59 4.20 -5.96
CA ASN A 134 21.97 3.95 -6.35
C ASN A 134 22.20 4.24 -7.85
N GLN A 135 21.26 3.83 -8.72
CA GLN A 135 21.31 4.17 -10.15
C GLN A 135 21.26 5.69 -10.36
N LEU A 136 20.42 6.42 -9.63
CA LEU A 136 20.32 7.87 -9.71
C LEU A 136 21.65 8.53 -9.36
N ARG A 137 22.26 8.12 -8.24
CA ARG A 137 23.59 8.61 -7.82
C ARG A 137 24.62 8.39 -8.94
N ARG A 138 24.71 7.16 -9.45
CA ARG A 138 25.67 6.79 -10.52
C ARG A 138 25.43 7.57 -11.81
N GLY A 139 24.18 7.75 -12.22
CA GLY A 139 23.82 8.51 -13.43
C GLY A 139 24.09 10.01 -13.31
N LEU A 140 23.89 10.59 -12.11
CA LEU A 140 24.21 11.99 -11.83
C LEU A 140 25.73 12.22 -11.87
N GLU A 141 26.50 11.38 -11.18
CA GLU A 141 27.98 11.42 -11.19
C GLU A 141 28.51 11.36 -12.63
N TYR A 142 28.04 10.39 -13.42
CA TYR A 142 28.44 10.23 -14.82
C TYR A 142 28.12 11.46 -15.68
N LYS A 143 26.92 12.04 -15.57
CA LYS A 143 26.55 13.24 -16.35
C LYS A 143 27.39 14.46 -15.96
N ILE A 144 27.75 14.61 -14.69
CA ILE A 144 28.64 15.67 -14.23
C ILE A 144 30.04 15.49 -14.84
N GLU A 145 30.58 14.26 -14.82
CA GLU A 145 31.88 13.93 -15.41
C GLU A 145 31.94 14.18 -16.92
N GLN A 146 30.83 13.97 -17.63
CA GLN A 146 30.69 14.30 -19.06
C GLN A 146 30.50 15.81 -19.33
N GLY A 147 30.53 16.66 -18.29
CA GLY A 147 30.41 18.11 -18.43
C GLY A 147 28.97 18.64 -18.50
N HIS A 148 27.96 17.80 -18.27
CA HIS A 148 26.54 18.19 -18.32
C HIS A 148 26.01 18.72 -16.96
N LYS A 149 26.84 19.45 -16.21
CA LYS A 149 26.50 19.92 -14.87
C LYS A 149 25.25 20.80 -14.84
N ASP A 150 25.09 21.71 -15.80
CA ASP A 150 23.93 22.60 -15.88
C ASP A 150 22.61 21.83 -16.12
N GLU A 151 22.67 20.73 -16.87
CA GLU A 151 21.51 19.85 -17.08
C GLU A 151 21.15 19.12 -15.79
N VAL A 152 22.16 18.64 -15.06
CA VAL A 152 21.99 17.99 -13.76
C VAL A 152 21.40 18.95 -12.74
N ASP A 153 21.88 20.18 -12.65
CA ASP A 153 21.37 21.17 -11.70
C ASP A 153 19.90 21.52 -11.98
N LYS A 154 19.53 21.72 -13.25
CA LYS A 154 18.12 21.91 -13.64
C LYS A 154 17.25 20.71 -13.30
N PHE A 155 17.75 19.51 -13.55
CA PHE A 155 17.06 18.27 -13.21
C PHE A 155 16.85 18.14 -11.70
N VAL A 156 17.89 18.35 -10.89
CA VAL A 156 17.83 18.27 -9.43
C VAL A 156 16.86 19.31 -8.87
N GLN A 157 16.88 20.54 -9.38
CA GLN A 157 15.91 21.58 -8.99
C GLN A 157 14.47 21.17 -9.32
N THR A 158 14.23 20.63 -10.51
CA THR A 158 12.90 20.16 -10.94
C THR A 158 12.42 19.00 -10.07
N ALA A 159 13.30 18.02 -9.80
CA ALA A 159 13.01 16.88 -8.95
C ALA A 159 12.73 17.31 -7.50
N ALA A 160 13.52 18.24 -6.96
CA ALA A 160 13.34 18.79 -5.62
C ALA A 160 12.01 19.56 -5.50
N ALA A 161 11.67 20.40 -6.48
CA ALA A 161 10.38 21.09 -6.52
C ALA A 161 9.20 20.10 -6.57
N GLY A 162 9.30 19.06 -7.39
CA GLY A 162 8.31 17.98 -7.45
C GLY A 162 8.18 17.22 -6.13
N ALA A 163 9.29 16.91 -5.46
CA ALA A 163 9.29 16.24 -4.17
C ALA A 163 8.64 17.10 -3.07
N VAL A 164 8.94 18.40 -3.03
CA VAL A 164 8.32 19.34 -2.09
C VAL A 164 6.80 19.45 -2.34
N GLY A 165 6.39 19.61 -3.60
CA GLY A 165 4.97 19.65 -3.97
C GLY A 165 4.24 18.36 -3.60
N GLY A 166 4.85 17.21 -3.87
CA GLY A 166 4.31 15.89 -3.49
C GLY A 166 4.18 15.72 -1.97
N ALA A 167 5.21 16.10 -1.21
CA ALA A 167 5.18 16.04 0.26
C ALA A 167 4.12 16.98 0.85
N ALA A 168 3.98 18.19 0.32
CA ALA A 168 2.93 19.13 0.74
C ALA A 168 1.52 18.56 0.50
N CYS A 169 1.29 17.90 -0.64
CA CYS A 169 0.03 17.20 -0.92
C CYS A 169 -0.21 16.02 0.03
N LEU A 170 0.82 15.25 0.38
CA LEU A 170 0.69 14.12 1.31
C LEU A 170 0.41 14.56 2.76
N LEU A 171 1.09 15.61 3.24
CA LEU A 171 0.91 16.15 4.59
C LEU A 171 -0.37 16.98 4.71
N GLY A 172 -0.70 17.75 3.66
CA GLY A 172 -1.92 18.54 3.58
C GLY A 172 -3.17 17.71 3.27
N GLY A 173 -3.01 16.56 2.61
CA GLY A 173 -4.10 15.68 2.17
C GLY A 173 -5.10 15.32 3.27
N PRO A 174 -4.67 14.82 4.44
CA PRO A 174 -5.56 14.54 5.56
C PRO A 174 -6.30 15.79 6.08
N VAL A 175 -5.62 16.94 6.13
CA VAL A 175 -6.22 18.20 6.59
C VAL A 175 -7.28 18.69 5.61
N VAL A 176 -6.97 18.67 4.31
CA VAL A 176 -7.91 19.04 3.23
C VAL A 176 -9.09 18.07 3.19
N ARG A 177 -8.83 16.76 3.29
CA ARG A 177 -9.86 15.72 3.37
C ARG A 177 -10.81 15.98 4.52
N ASN A 178 -10.29 16.23 5.73
CA ASN A 178 -11.11 16.49 6.91
C ASN A 178 -11.97 17.75 6.75
N LYS A 179 -11.40 18.83 6.19
CA LYS A 179 -12.14 20.08 5.92
C LYS A 179 -13.25 19.89 4.87
N LEU A 180 -12.96 19.21 3.76
CA LEU A 180 -13.94 18.91 2.70
C LEU A 180 -15.04 17.96 3.16
N THR A 181 -14.70 17.04 4.07
CA THR A 181 -15.68 16.12 4.67
C THR A 181 -16.58 16.88 5.66
N ALA A 182 -16.02 17.80 6.45
CA ALA A 182 -16.77 18.64 7.38
C ALA A 182 -17.66 19.69 6.69
N ALA A 183 -17.32 20.11 5.47
CA ALA A 183 -18.06 21.13 4.73
C ALA A 183 -19.42 20.66 4.16
N ASN A 184 -19.72 19.36 4.22
CA ASN A 184 -20.99 18.75 3.78
C ASN A 184 -21.47 19.20 2.39
N LEU A 185 -20.55 19.27 1.42
CA LEU A 185 -20.76 19.77 0.06
C LEU A 185 -21.35 18.71 -0.90
N GLY A 186 -22.17 17.80 -0.38
CA GLY A 186 -22.77 16.71 -1.16
C GLY A 186 -21.72 15.79 -1.80
N ILE A 187 -21.72 15.68 -3.13
CA ILE A 187 -20.85 14.74 -3.86
C ILE A 187 -19.35 14.95 -3.59
N LEU A 188 -18.93 16.19 -3.35
CA LEU A 188 -17.53 16.51 -3.03
C LEU A 188 -17.13 15.93 -1.67
N THR A 189 -18.04 15.92 -0.70
CA THR A 189 -17.82 15.27 0.60
C THR A 189 -17.72 13.76 0.44
N THR A 190 -18.57 13.13 -0.38
CA THR A 190 -18.48 11.70 -0.67
C THR A 190 -17.15 11.33 -1.33
N ILE A 191 -16.72 12.09 -2.34
CA ILE A 191 -15.44 11.87 -3.03
C ILE A 191 -14.25 12.06 -2.08
N ALA A 192 -14.28 13.10 -1.24
CA ALA A 192 -13.22 13.35 -0.27
C ALA A 192 -13.17 12.28 0.83
N ALA A 193 -14.32 11.79 1.29
CA ALA A 193 -14.43 10.80 2.34
C ALA A 193 -14.05 9.38 1.89
N ALA A 194 -14.09 9.06 0.60
CA ALA A 194 -13.78 7.74 0.07
C ALA A 194 -12.39 7.22 0.53
N GLU A 195 -12.33 5.99 1.03
CA GLU A 195 -11.10 5.40 1.58
C GLU A 195 -10.02 5.16 0.51
N ALA A 196 -10.44 4.84 -0.71
CA ALA A 196 -9.61 4.82 -1.92
C ALA A 196 -9.74 6.09 -2.77
N GLY A 197 -10.13 7.21 -2.14
CA GLY A 197 -10.33 8.51 -2.79
C GLY A 197 -9.06 9.33 -3.05
N PRO A 198 -9.16 10.46 -3.74
CA PRO A 198 -8.04 11.24 -4.27
C PRO A 198 -7.09 11.84 -3.21
N PHE A 199 -7.43 11.74 -1.93
CA PHE A 199 -6.59 12.21 -0.82
C PHE A 199 -5.85 11.06 -0.11
N THR A 200 -5.84 9.85 -0.68
CA THR A 200 -5.21 8.68 -0.06
C THR A 200 -4.20 8.02 -0.98
N VAL A 201 -3.23 7.30 -0.39
CA VAL A 201 -2.26 6.50 -1.15
C VAL A 201 -2.95 5.39 -1.96
N HIS A 202 -4.14 4.95 -1.55
CA HIS A 202 -4.94 3.97 -2.28
C HIS A 202 -5.44 4.50 -3.63
N PHE A 203 -5.48 5.81 -3.82
CA PHE A 203 -5.70 6.41 -5.14
C PHE A 203 -4.38 6.60 -5.89
N TRP A 204 -3.42 7.29 -5.29
CA TRP A 204 -2.21 7.73 -5.99
C TRP A 204 -1.27 6.60 -6.41
N ALA A 205 -1.15 5.52 -5.63
CA ALA A 205 -0.33 4.40 -6.04
C ALA A 205 -0.89 3.76 -7.33
N PRO A 206 -2.15 3.30 -7.41
CA PRO A 206 -2.73 2.82 -8.67
C PRO A 206 -2.71 3.83 -9.82
N MET A 207 -2.96 5.12 -9.56
CA MET A 207 -2.92 6.16 -10.60
C MET A 207 -1.52 6.35 -11.17
N SER A 208 -0.47 6.30 -10.34
CA SER A 208 0.91 6.36 -10.84
C SER A 208 1.24 5.20 -11.78
N LYS A 209 0.62 4.04 -11.56
CA LYS A 209 0.76 2.88 -12.46
C LYS A 209 0.09 3.16 -13.82
N TRP A 210 -1.09 3.78 -13.85
CA TRP A 210 -1.72 4.18 -15.11
C TRP A 210 -0.88 5.17 -15.92
N LEU A 211 -0.24 6.14 -15.25
CA LEU A 211 0.66 7.10 -15.91
C LEU A 211 1.85 6.41 -16.58
N ILE A 212 2.37 5.33 -16.00
CA ILE A 212 3.48 4.54 -16.57
C ILE A 212 2.96 3.56 -17.64
N SER A 213 1.84 2.87 -17.38
CA SER A 213 1.28 1.82 -18.26
C SER A 213 0.74 2.37 -19.58
N GLY A 214 0.42 3.67 -19.69
CA GLY A 214 0.07 4.29 -20.96
C GLY A 214 1.14 4.06 -22.04
N ALA A 215 2.43 4.05 -21.68
CA ALA A 215 3.51 3.78 -22.61
C ALA A 215 3.51 2.32 -23.10
N SER A 216 3.15 1.36 -22.24
CA SER A 216 3.11 -0.07 -22.61
C SER A 216 2.01 -0.39 -23.63
N PHE A 217 0.87 0.32 -23.58
CA PHE A 217 -0.20 0.16 -24.56
C PHE A 217 0.15 0.72 -25.93
N MET A 218 1.04 1.71 -25.99
CA MET A 218 1.52 2.27 -27.25
C MET A 218 2.57 1.38 -27.93
N ASP A 219 3.12 0.38 -27.22
CA ASP A 219 4.14 -0.55 -27.73
C ASP A 219 3.60 -1.96 -28.02
N LEU A 220 2.28 -2.13 -28.22
CA LEU A 220 1.68 -3.45 -28.46
C LEU A 220 2.20 -4.15 -29.72
N HIS A 221 2.76 -3.38 -30.66
CA HIS A 221 3.34 -3.85 -31.91
C HIS A 221 4.85 -4.11 -31.84
N ARG A 222 5.45 -4.09 -30.64
CA ARG A 222 6.86 -4.46 -30.45
C ARG A 222 7.19 -5.78 -31.13
N ASP A 223 8.31 -5.77 -31.86
CA ASP A 223 8.87 -6.93 -32.56
C ASP A 223 9.08 -8.09 -31.57
N THR A 224 8.78 -9.31 -32.01
CA THR A 224 8.77 -10.50 -31.14
C THR A 224 10.18 -10.96 -30.73
N ASP A 225 11.22 -10.60 -31.47
CA ASP A 225 12.63 -10.83 -31.10
C ASP A 225 13.04 -10.05 -29.84
N LYS A 226 12.44 -8.88 -29.60
CA LYS A 226 12.71 -8.00 -28.45
C LYS A 226 11.84 -8.30 -27.22
N ILE A 227 11.01 -9.34 -27.28
CA ILE A 227 10.10 -9.74 -26.21
C ILE A 227 10.74 -10.88 -25.40
N SER A 228 10.99 -10.64 -24.11
CA SER A 228 11.49 -11.67 -23.20
C SER A 228 10.34 -12.53 -22.65
N ILE A 229 10.37 -13.84 -22.90
CA ILE A 229 9.38 -14.79 -22.38
C ILE A 229 9.31 -14.74 -20.86
N ALA A 230 10.47 -14.73 -20.17
CA ALA A 230 10.53 -14.71 -18.71
C ALA A 230 9.91 -13.43 -18.14
N GLN A 231 10.25 -12.28 -18.71
CA GLN A 231 9.73 -10.99 -18.25
C GLN A 231 8.21 -10.90 -18.48
N TYR A 232 7.73 -11.23 -19.67
CA TYR A 232 6.30 -11.13 -19.98
C TYR A 232 5.47 -12.20 -19.27
N SER A 233 6.04 -13.37 -18.96
CA SER A 233 5.40 -14.36 -18.08
C SER A 233 5.24 -13.82 -16.65
N ALA A 234 6.30 -13.21 -16.09
CA ALA A 234 6.23 -12.59 -14.77
C ALA A 234 5.19 -11.46 -14.72
N LEU A 235 5.18 -10.57 -15.71
CA LEU A 235 4.20 -9.48 -15.83
C LEU A 235 2.76 -10.00 -15.96
N THR A 236 2.55 -11.06 -16.74
CA THR A 236 1.24 -11.70 -16.90
C THR A 236 0.75 -12.26 -15.57
N LEU A 237 1.58 -13.02 -14.86
CA LEU A 237 1.25 -13.58 -13.55
C LEU A 237 0.98 -12.49 -12.51
N THR A 238 1.84 -11.48 -12.46
CA THR A 238 1.65 -10.30 -11.59
C THR A 238 0.30 -9.63 -11.86
N GLY A 239 -0.04 -9.38 -13.13
CA GLY A 239 -1.33 -8.80 -13.51
C GLY A 239 -2.52 -9.65 -13.06
N ALA A 240 -2.46 -10.96 -13.29
CA ALA A 240 -3.53 -11.89 -12.88
C ALA A 240 -3.72 -11.91 -11.36
N PHE A 241 -2.64 -12.09 -10.59
CA PHE A 241 -2.72 -12.16 -9.13
C PHE A 241 -3.20 -10.84 -8.51
N PHE A 242 -2.66 -9.70 -8.97
CA PHE A 242 -3.01 -8.41 -8.40
C PHE A 242 -4.40 -7.91 -8.82
N SER A 243 -4.93 -8.37 -9.96
CA SER A 243 -6.32 -8.11 -10.35
C SER A 243 -7.27 -8.64 -9.29
N ARG A 244 -7.14 -9.90 -8.88
CA ARG A 244 -7.97 -10.48 -7.83
C ARG A 244 -7.67 -9.90 -6.45
N TYR A 245 -6.39 -9.75 -6.10
CA TYR A 245 -5.98 -9.19 -4.82
C TYR A 245 -6.63 -7.82 -4.55
N SER A 246 -6.70 -6.95 -5.57
CA SER A 246 -7.27 -5.60 -5.44
C SER A 246 -8.75 -5.56 -5.03
N LEU A 247 -9.48 -6.65 -5.28
CA LEU A 247 -10.89 -6.80 -4.91
C LEU A 247 -11.09 -7.41 -3.51
N LEU A 248 -10.03 -7.98 -2.93
CA LEU A 248 -10.06 -8.64 -1.61
C LEU A 248 -9.42 -7.80 -0.51
N VAL A 249 -8.65 -6.77 -0.87
CA VAL A 249 -8.07 -5.83 0.09
C VAL A 249 -9.10 -4.85 0.62
N THR A 250 -8.83 -4.31 1.80
CA THR A 250 -9.55 -3.21 2.43
C THR A 250 -8.64 -1.97 2.47
N PRO A 251 -9.07 -0.84 1.89
CA PRO A 251 -10.27 -0.67 1.07
C PRO A 251 -10.16 -1.39 -0.28
N VAL A 252 -11.30 -1.85 -0.81
CA VAL A 252 -11.41 -2.42 -2.17
C VAL A 252 -10.98 -1.37 -3.19
N ASN A 253 -10.16 -1.77 -4.16
CA ASN A 253 -9.51 -0.84 -5.06
C ASN A 253 -9.73 -1.18 -6.54
N TYR A 254 -10.79 -0.61 -7.12
CA TYR A 254 -11.13 -0.83 -8.53
C TYR A 254 -10.12 -0.24 -9.50
N THR A 255 -9.49 0.89 -9.17
CA THR A 255 -8.43 1.46 -10.01
C THR A 255 -7.24 0.51 -10.08
N LEU A 256 -6.83 -0.05 -8.94
CA LEU A 256 -5.78 -1.08 -8.89
C LEU A 256 -6.20 -2.35 -9.64
N CYS A 257 -7.47 -2.75 -9.57
CA CYS A 257 -7.99 -3.86 -10.37
C CYS A 257 -7.81 -3.58 -11.86
N SER A 258 -8.32 -2.44 -12.33
CA SER A 258 -8.33 -2.06 -13.74
C SER A 258 -6.93 -2.02 -14.35
N VAL A 259 -5.96 -1.45 -13.64
CA VAL A 259 -4.58 -1.35 -14.15
C VAL A 259 -3.87 -2.70 -14.18
N ASN A 260 -4.23 -3.64 -13.28
CA ASN A 260 -3.67 -4.99 -13.30
C ASN A 260 -4.33 -5.89 -14.33
N VAL A 261 -5.62 -5.69 -14.61
CA VAL A 261 -6.31 -6.33 -15.76
C VAL A 261 -5.71 -5.84 -17.07
N ALA A 262 -5.48 -4.54 -17.19
CA ALA A 262 -4.77 -3.92 -18.30
C ALA A 262 -3.36 -4.53 -18.48
N LEU A 263 -2.56 -4.60 -17.41
CA LEU A 263 -1.24 -5.22 -17.42
C LEU A 263 -1.30 -6.69 -17.85
N PHE A 264 -2.25 -7.47 -17.30
CA PHE A 264 -2.45 -8.87 -17.68
C PHE A 264 -2.75 -8.99 -19.17
N GLY A 265 -3.71 -8.22 -19.68
CA GLY A 265 -4.08 -8.26 -21.10
C GLY A 265 -2.93 -7.89 -22.03
N SER A 266 -2.24 -6.78 -21.76
CA SER A 266 -1.13 -6.34 -22.61
C SER A 266 0.05 -7.32 -22.56
N SER A 267 0.40 -7.85 -21.38
CA SER A 267 1.52 -8.78 -21.26
C SER A 267 1.21 -10.18 -21.79
N ALA A 268 -0.01 -10.68 -21.60
CA ALA A 268 -0.47 -11.92 -22.20
C ALA A 268 -0.48 -11.85 -23.73
N TRP A 269 -0.86 -10.71 -24.31
CA TRP A 269 -0.77 -10.47 -25.74
C TRP A 269 0.66 -10.62 -26.27
N HIS A 270 1.62 -9.93 -25.66
CA HIS A 270 3.04 -10.05 -26.03
C HIS A 270 3.58 -11.47 -25.84
N LEU A 271 3.22 -12.12 -24.75
CA LEU A 271 3.64 -13.49 -24.46
C LEU A 271 3.09 -14.48 -25.51
N GLY A 272 1.80 -14.37 -25.85
CA GLY A 272 1.15 -15.21 -26.85
C GLY A 272 1.78 -15.07 -28.24
N ARG A 273 2.01 -13.83 -28.70
CA ARG A 273 2.68 -13.56 -29.98
C ARG A 273 4.10 -14.12 -30.00
N LYS A 274 4.84 -14.00 -28.90
CA LYS A 274 6.20 -14.54 -28.78
C LYS A 274 6.22 -16.06 -28.85
N ILE A 275 5.31 -16.73 -28.13
CA ILE A 275 5.20 -18.19 -28.17
C ILE A 275 4.85 -18.66 -29.58
N ASN A 276 3.92 -17.99 -30.26
CA ASN A 276 3.54 -18.31 -31.63
C ASN A 276 4.74 -18.19 -32.60
N ALA A 277 5.46 -17.06 -32.54
CA ALA A 277 6.61 -16.81 -33.39
C ALA A 277 7.78 -17.79 -33.14
N ASP A 278 8.04 -18.16 -31.88
CA ASP A 278 9.20 -18.99 -31.54
C ASP A 278 8.95 -20.49 -31.67
N PHE A 279 7.73 -20.97 -31.44
CA PHE A 279 7.44 -22.41 -31.32
C PHE A 279 6.40 -22.95 -32.30
N ILE A 280 5.60 -22.09 -32.94
CA ILE A 280 4.54 -22.51 -33.88
C ILE A 280 4.98 -22.19 -35.30
N GLU A 281 5.28 -20.92 -35.62
CA GLU A 281 5.60 -20.49 -37.00
C GLU A 281 6.98 -20.94 -37.47
N LYS A 282 7.99 -20.97 -36.60
CA LYS A 282 9.34 -21.49 -36.93
C LYS A 282 9.38 -22.99 -37.21
N LYS A 283 8.25 -23.70 -37.09
CA LYS A 283 8.17 -25.16 -37.20
C LYS A 283 7.94 -25.65 -38.63
N ASP A 284 7.63 -24.76 -39.57
CA ASP A 284 7.52 -25.10 -41.00
C ASP A 284 8.80 -24.69 -41.74
N PRO A 285 9.68 -25.65 -42.12
CA PRO A 285 10.83 -25.41 -42.99
C PRO A 285 10.45 -25.10 -44.45
#